data_AF-A0A349DLG8-F1
#
_entry.id   AF-A0A349DLG8-F1
#
_cell.length_a   1.000
_cell.length_b   1.000
_cell.length_c   1.000
_cell.angle_alpha   90.00
_cell.angle_beta   90.00
_cell.angle_gamma   90.00
#
_symmetry.space_group_name_H-M   'P 1'
#
loop_
_entity.id
_entity.type
_entity.pdbx_description
1 polymer ?
#
loop_
_entity_poly.entity_id
_entity_poly.type
_entity_poly.pdbx_seq_one_letter_code
_entity_poly.pdbx_strand_id
1 'polypeptide(L)' 'MNTYQDSVKSLLNIEVGIKTLENVKVILYNMFGQVVLSTKTNISNGQLTLRVATLSHGTYQAHIHTSDQVLVKRVVKQ' A
#
# COMPACT_ATOMS: atom_id res chain seq x y z
N MET A 1 -10.02 29.53 15.14
CA MET A 1 -8.74 28.99 14.63
C MET A 1 -9.08 27.69 13.89
N ASN A 2 -9.25 27.72 12.57
CA ASN A 2 -9.58 26.54 11.78
C ASN A 2 -8.31 25.71 11.58
N THR A 3 -8.05 24.75 12.47
CA THR A 3 -7.04 23.72 12.22
C THR A 3 -7.60 22.78 11.17
N TYR A 4 -7.28 23.08 9.91
CA TYR A 4 -7.41 22.14 8.80
C TYR A 4 -6.66 20.87 9.22
N GLN A 5 -7.43 19.87 9.63
CA GLN A 5 -6.93 18.54 9.92
C GLN A 5 -6.53 17.98 8.57
N ASP A 6 -5.24 18.12 8.22
CA ASP A 6 -4.63 17.45 7.07
C ASP A 6 -5.16 16.03 7.10
N SER A 7 -6.03 15.73 6.14
CA SER A 7 -6.80 14.49 6.14
C SER A 7 -5.78 13.40 5.86
N VAL A 8 -5.21 12.82 6.92
CA VAL A 8 -4.28 11.70 6.88
C VAL A 8 -4.86 10.72 5.89
N LYS A 9 -4.26 10.63 4.70
CA LYS A 9 -4.83 9.82 3.62
C LYS A 9 -4.87 8.39 4.14
N SER A 10 -6.06 7.96 4.50
CA SER A 10 -6.29 6.66 5.16
C SER A 10 -6.17 5.52 4.15
N LEU A 11 -6.12 5.84 2.86
CA LEU A 11 -6.05 4.93 1.76
C LEU A 11 -4.83 5.22 0.89
N LEU A 12 -4.16 4.15 0.48
CA LEU A 12 -3.04 4.19 -0.45
C LEU A 12 -3.39 3.30 -1.64
N ASN A 13 -3.49 3.93 -2.82
CA ASN A 13 -3.76 3.25 -4.08
C ASN A 13 -2.43 2.93 -4.77
N ILE A 14 -2.25 1.67 -5.17
CA ILE A 14 -1.04 1.18 -5.82
C ILE A 14 -1.42 0.60 -7.18
N GLU A 15 -0.78 1.10 -8.23
CA GLU A 15 -0.89 0.53 -9.57
C GLU A 15 0.06 -0.68 -9.72
N VAL A 16 -0.51 -1.80 -10.16
CA VAL A 16 0.17 -3.10 -10.22
C VAL A 16 0.30 -3.60 -11.66
N GLY A 17 -0.56 -3.16 -12.58
CA GLY A 17 -0.56 -3.58 -13.98
C GLY A 17 -1.21 -4.95 -14.23
N ILE A 18 -1.77 -5.58 -13.20
CA ILE A 18 -2.56 -6.82 -13.27
C ILE A 18 -4.03 -6.44 -13.24
N LYS A 19 -4.83 -6.86 -14.24
CA LYS A 19 -6.25 -6.45 -14.33
C LYS A 19 -7.05 -6.81 -13.08
N THR A 20 -7.04 -8.08 -12.68
CA THR A 20 -7.82 -8.57 -11.53
C THR A 20 -7.10 -9.76 -10.90
N LEU A 21 -6.99 -9.78 -9.57
CA LEU A 21 -6.45 -10.89 -8.81
C LEU A 21 -6.96 -10.86 -7.37
N GLU A 22 -7.39 -11.99 -6.83
CA GLU A 22 -7.95 -12.07 -5.48
C GLU A 22 -6.92 -12.57 -4.45
N ASN A 23 -7.14 -12.21 -3.18
CA ASN A 23 -6.40 -12.75 -2.02
C ASN A 23 -4.88 -12.53 -2.11
N VAL A 24 -4.48 -11.38 -2.65
CA VAL A 24 -3.08 -10.98 -2.83
C VAL A 24 -2.50 -10.51 -1.51
N LYS A 25 -1.39 -11.14 -1.08
CA LYS A 25 -0.67 -10.70 0.11
C LYS A 25 0.16 -9.48 -0.22
N VAL A 26 0.00 -8.43 0.57
CA VAL A 26 0.76 -7.18 0.46
C VAL A 26 1.46 -6.89 1.77
N ILE A 27 2.76 -6.61 1.70
CA ILE A 27 3.59 -6.24 2.84
C ILE A 27 4.18 -4.86 2.57
N LEU A 28 4.04 -3.92 3.51
CA LEU A 28 4.71 -2.62 3.44
C LEU A 28 5.93 -2.63 4.37
N TYR A 29 7.05 -2.17 3.83
CA TYR A 29 8.29 -1.93 4.56
C TYR A 29 8.56 -0.43 4.66
N ASN A 30 9.02 0.04 5.82
CA ASN A 30 9.54 1.41 5.97
C ASN A 30 10.98 1.52 5.43
N MET A 31 11.56 2.72 5.51
CA MET A 31 12.93 2.97 5.02
C MET A 31 14.03 2.20 5.76
N PHE A 32 13.74 1.66 6.94
CA PHE A 32 14.66 0.82 7.72
C PHE A 32 14.51 -0.67 7.40
N GLY A 33 13.68 -1.03 6.42
CA GLY A 33 13.40 -2.43 6.07
C GLY A 33 12.50 -3.15 7.07
N GLN A 34 11.82 -2.43 7.97
CA GLN A 34 10.89 -3.03 8.93
C GLN A 34 9.50 -3.17 8.33
N VAL A 35 8.84 -4.30 8.59
CA VAL A 35 7.44 -4.52 8.22
C VAL A 35 6.54 -3.62 9.06
N VAL A 36 5.77 -2.75 8.40
CA VAL A 36 4.81 -1.85 9.06
C VAL A 36 3.35 -2.20 8.75
N LEU A 37 3.11 -2.99 7.71
CA LEU A 37 1.79 -3.53 7.37
C LEU A 37 1.98 -4.88 6.69
N SER A 38 1.13 -5.86 7.03
CA SER A 38 0.99 -7.11 6.30
C SER A 38 -0.50 -7.42 6.21
N THR A 39 -1.04 -7.44 4.99
CA THR A 39 -2.48 -7.63 4.76
C THR A 39 -2.74 -8.43 3.49
N LYS A 40 -3.99 -8.85 3.31
CA LYS A 40 -4.49 -9.46 2.09
C LYS A 40 -5.53 -8.53 1.48
N THR A 41 -5.45 -8.34 0.16
CA THR A 41 -6.36 -7.47 -0.59
C THR A 41 -6.61 -8.03 -1.98
N ASN A 42 -7.52 -7.41 -2.71
CA ASN A 42 -7.78 -7.74 -4.11
C ASN A 42 -7.17 -6.66 -5.00
N ILE A 43 -6.71 -7.07 -6.17
CA ILE A 43 -6.39 -6.19 -7.28
C ILE A 43 -7.64 -6.09 -8.15
N SER A 44 -8.05 -4.87 -8.46
CA SER A 44 -9.19 -4.58 -9.33
C SER A 44 -8.85 -3.42 -10.26
N ASN A 45 -9.12 -3.59 -11.54
CA ASN A 45 -8.81 -2.61 -12.59
C ASN A 45 -7.35 -2.13 -12.58
N GLY A 46 -6.40 -3.05 -12.41
CA GLY A 46 -4.97 -2.69 -12.42
C GLY A 46 -4.44 -2.14 -11.09
N GLN A 47 -5.30 -1.93 -10.10
CA GLN A 47 -4.97 -1.23 -8.87
C GLN A 47 -5.35 -2.04 -7.63
N LEU A 48 -4.67 -1.76 -6.53
CA LEU A 48 -5.08 -2.21 -5.20
C LEU A 48 -5.13 -1.02 -4.24
N THR A 49 -5.99 -1.12 -3.24
CA THR A 49 -6.15 -0.09 -2.20
C THR A 49 -5.81 -0.69 -0.84
N LEU A 50 -4.96 0.00 -0.08
CA LEU A 50 -4.56 -0.36 1.27
C LEU A 50 -5.07 0.67 2.28
N ARG A 51 -5.58 0.20 3.42
CA ARG A 51 -5.87 1.08 4.56
C ARG A 51 -4.58 1.30 5.36
N VAL A 52 -4.16 2.56 5.47
CA VAL A 52 -2.87 2.99 6.05
C VAL A 52 -3.01 4.13 7.05
N ALA A 53 -4.19 4.27 7.67
CA ALA A 53 -4.50 5.39 8.58
C ALA A 53 -3.54 5.51 9.78
N THR A 54 -2.99 4.39 10.25
CA THR A 54 -2.06 4.33 11.38
C THR A 54 -0.59 4.54 10.98
N LEU A 55 -0.29 4.62 9.68
CA LEU A 55 1.07 4.82 9.19
C LEU A 55 1.40 6.31 9.10
N SER A 56 2.60 6.67 9.55
CA SER A 56 3.15 8.02 9.42
C SER A 56 3.31 8.44 7.95
N HIS A 57 3.46 9.73 7.69
CA HIS A 57 3.82 10.20 6.34
C HIS A 57 5.24 9.73 6.00
N GLY A 58 5.46 9.35 4.75
CA GLY A 58 6.76 8.84 4.33
C GLY A 58 6.72 7.95 3.10
N THR A 59 7.90 7.44 2.76
CA THR A 59 8.08 6.49 1.65
C THR A 59 8.12 5.07 2.20
N TYR A 60 7.37 4.19 1.54
CA TYR A 60 7.30 2.76 1.85
C TYR A 60 7.62 1.94 0.60
N GLN A 61 8.07 0.72 0.84
CA GLN A 61 8.23 -0.30 -0.19
C GLN A 61 7.11 -1.33 -0.04
N ALA A 62 6.25 -1.43 -1.06
CA ALA A 62 5.17 -2.40 -1.11
C ALA A 62 5.64 -3.66 -1.84
N HIS A 63 5.61 -4.79 -1.15
CA HIS A 63 5.83 -6.12 -1.74
C HIS A 63 4.47 -6.76 -1.95
N ILE A 64 4.14 -7.04 -3.20
CA ILE A 64 2.84 -7.58 -3.63
C ILE A 64 3.13 -9.00 -4.13
N HIS A 65 2.74 -9.99 -3.33
CA HIS A 65 2.98 -11.40 -3.62
C HIS A 65 1.83 -11.93 -4.46
N THR A 66 2.09 -12.18 -5.74
CA THR A 66 1.20 -12.93 -6.63
C THR A 66 1.55 -14.42 -6.58
N SER A 67 0.84 -15.25 -7.34
CA SER A 67 1.14 -16.68 -7.46
C SER A 67 2.54 -16.93 -8.03
N ASP A 68 2.98 -16.08 -8.95
CA ASP A 68 4.15 -16.36 -9.80
C ASP A 68 5.38 -15.55 -9.39
N GLN A 69 5.17 -14.40 -8.72
CA GLN A 69 6.26 -13.47 -8.41
C GLN A 69 5.91 -12.50 -7.27
N VAL A 70 6.94 -11.77 -6.82
CA VAL A 70 6.79 -10.63 -5.91
C VAL A 70 7.03 -9.35 -6.69
N LEU A 71 6.00 -8.51 -6.79
CA LEU A 71 6.10 -7.18 -7.36
C LEU A 71 6.49 -6.19 -6.28
N VAL A 72 7.54 -5.41 -6.52
CA VAL A 72 8.01 -4.38 -5.59
C VAL A 72 7.68 -2.99 -6.13
N LYS A 73 6.97 -2.18 -5.34
CA LYS A 73 6.58 -0.81 -5.69
C LYS A 73 7.00 0.17 -4.61
N ARG A 74 7.56 1.31 -5.00
CA ARG A 74 7.75 2.45 -4.09
C ARG A 74 6.43 3.21 -3.98
N VAL A 75 5.96 3.46 -2.77
CA VAL A 75 4.73 4.20 -2.51
C VAL A 75 4.97 5.30 -1.50
N VAL A 76 4.31 6.44 -1.69
CA VAL A 76 4.47 7.61 -0.82
C VAL A 76 3.14 7.89 -0.14
N LYS A 77 3.12 7.83 1.18
CA LYS A 77 2.00 8.30 1.97
C LYS A 77 2.22 9.78 2.28
N GLN A 78 1.32 10.61 1.74
CA GLN A 78 1.21 12.03 2.04
C GLN A 78 0.35 12.25 3.28
#